data_AF-A0A0S4KZX3-F1
#
_entry.id   AF-A0A0S4KZX3-F1
#
_cell.length_a   1.000
_cell.length_b   1.000
_cell.length_c   1.000
_cell.angle_alpha   90.00
_cell.angle_beta   90.00
_cell.angle_gamma   90.00
#
_symmetry.space_group_name_H-M   'P 1'
#
loop_
_entity.id
_entity.type
_entity.pdbx_description
1 polymer ?
#
loop_
_entity_poly.entity_id
_entity_poly.type
_entity_poly.pdbx_seq_one_letter_code
_entity_poly.pdbx_strand_id
1 'polypeptide(L)'
;MKPSCPHDDPIGRSGAAEETAVKERQTVLIVDDDPVARLAMTGRVKRLGYRVLEAADGRSGLELLRRERPELTILDWMMPDLDGPSFCEQVRDDPEVGSSQILMMTSNDHPEHIAEGLARGADDFLSKAASRQEIIARVQAGIRAALLIRQLEQVTDELRSKQALLDEELQSAARYVESLLPMPGIVLPGVELAHLYRPSLALGGDLYNVVRCGDDSVGLYLLDASGHGVSSALRSAALATFLREDSLLRYVGSRDPGAIVTEANRLFPLTERGDYFTILVARLDLRFQRLLYATAGHSGACVHRRGGTMEWFVPPSLPLGFAPGQRYRTVEIGFLPGDRLYVMSDGLYEIPNSTGELWGKERLGFALKEAAGRPLQDALSHAVAEAARWSGQNCFPDDVAVMGIELKA
;
A
#
# COMPACT_ATOMS: atom_id res chain seq x y z
N MET A 1 -65.57 6.54 17.54
CA MET A 1 -65.29 6.73 16.10
C MET A 1 -64.13 5.82 15.73
N LYS A 2 -64.38 4.76 14.95
CA LYS A 2 -63.33 3.87 14.41
C LYS A 2 -62.71 4.53 13.18
N PRO A 3 -61.38 4.46 12.96
CA PRO A 3 -60.81 4.74 11.65
C PRO A 3 -60.93 3.50 10.76
N SER A 4 -61.34 3.74 9.53
CA SER A 4 -61.51 2.81 8.41
C SER A 4 -60.16 2.31 7.87
N CYS A 5 -60.11 1.03 7.50
CA CYS A 5 -59.03 0.47 6.68
C CYS A 5 -59.02 1.11 5.28
N PRO A 6 -57.85 1.39 4.68
CA PRO A 6 -57.75 1.61 3.24
C PRO A 6 -57.63 0.27 2.50
N HIS A 7 -58.20 0.27 1.30
CA HIS A 7 -58.31 -0.81 0.32
C HIS A 7 -56.98 -1.43 -0.12
N ASP A 8 -57.04 -2.72 -0.44
CA ASP A 8 -56.09 -3.45 -1.26
C ASP A 8 -55.91 -2.79 -2.64
N ASP A 9 -54.71 -2.28 -2.93
CA ASP A 9 -54.23 -2.02 -4.28
C ASP A 9 -53.32 -3.18 -4.75
N PRO A 10 -53.43 -3.64 -6.02
CA PRO A 10 -52.78 -4.87 -6.47
C PRO A 10 -51.28 -4.66 -6.79
N ILE A 11 -50.40 -5.24 -5.95
CA ILE A 11 -48.92 -5.19 -6.07
C ILE A 11 -48.37 -6.01 -7.29
N GLY A 12 -49.22 -6.57 -8.16
CA GLY A 12 -48.78 -7.59 -9.13
C GLY A 12 -48.29 -7.13 -10.52
N ARG A 13 -48.39 -5.84 -10.90
CA ARG A 13 -48.18 -5.41 -12.31
C ARG A 13 -46.89 -4.63 -12.62
N SER A 14 -46.16 -4.12 -11.61
CA SER A 14 -44.98 -3.27 -11.85
C SER A 14 -43.71 -4.07 -12.18
N GLY A 15 -43.44 -5.17 -11.48
CA GLY A 15 -42.19 -5.94 -11.65
C GLY A 15 -42.07 -6.67 -12.99
N ALA A 16 -43.18 -7.13 -13.57
CA ALA A 16 -43.16 -7.88 -14.83
C ALA A 16 -42.79 -7.00 -16.05
N ALA A 17 -43.22 -5.73 -16.06
CA ALA A 17 -42.89 -4.79 -17.14
C ALA A 17 -41.41 -4.37 -17.07
N GLU A 18 -40.88 -4.17 -15.85
CA GLU A 18 -39.49 -3.82 -15.60
C GLU A 18 -38.54 -4.98 -15.91
N GLU A 19 -38.90 -6.21 -15.52
CA GLU A 19 -38.13 -7.43 -15.82
C GLU A 19 -38.12 -7.75 -17.33
N THR A 20 -39.20 -7.44 -18.04
CA THR A 20 -39.27 -7.62 -19.51
C THR A 20 -38.40 -6.58 -20.23
N ALA A 21 -38.42 -5.31 -19.80
CA ALA A 21 -37.59 -4.26 -20.36
C ALA A 21 -36.07 -4.47 -20.11
N VAL A 22 -35.70 -5.12 -19.00
CA VAL A 22 -34.30 -5.49 -18.70
C VAL A 22 -33.82 -6.64 -19.60
N LYS A 23 -34.68 -7.64 -19.87
CA LYS A 23 -34.34 -8.75 -20.80
C LYS A 23 -34.21 -8.29 -22.25
N GLU A 24 -35.01 -7.31 -22.67
CA GLU A 24 -34.93 -6.75 -24.03
C GLU A 24 -33.60 -6.01 -24.32
N ARG A 25 -32.84 -5.66 -23.27
CA ARG A 25 -31.50 -5.06 -23.39
C ARG A 25 -30.37 -6.10 -23.42
N GLN A 26 -30.65 -7.35 -23.04
CA GLN A 26 -29.67 -8.44 -23.05
C GLN A 26 -29.68 -9.14 -24.40
N THR A 27 -28.50 -9.36 -24.94
CA THR A 27 -28.24 -9.88 -26.27
C THR A 27 -27.67 -11.29 -26.18
N VAL A 28 -28.28 -12.22 -26.90
CA VAL A 28 -27.79 -13.59 -27.08
C VAL A 28 -27.35 -13.76 -28.52
N LEU A 29 -26.12 -14.22 -28.74
CA LEU A 29 -25.65 -14.62 -30.06
C LEU A 29 -25.92 -16.10 -30.27
N ILE A 30 -26.49 -16.47 -31.42
CA ILE A 30 -26.68 -17.86 -31.82
C ILE A 30 -25.80 -18.12 -33.04
N VAL A 31 -24.93 -19.12 -32.96
CA VAL A 31 -24.02 -19.54 -34.02
C VAL A 31 -24.31 -21.00 -34.33
N ASP A 32 -24.85 -21.29 -35.51
CA ASP A 32 -25.20 -22.63 -35.97
C ASP A 32 -25.23 -22.60 -37.51
N ASP A 33 -24.65 -23.58 -38.20
CA ASP A 33 -24.58 -23.60 -39.67
C ASP A 33 -25.90 -24.08 -40.30
N ASP A 34 -26.70 -24.87 -39.60
CA ASP A 34 -28.03 -25.30 -40.03
C ASP A 34 -29.04 -24.15 -39.89
N PRO A 35 -29.55 -23.58 -41.01
CA PRO A 35 -30.49 -22.47 -40.96
C PRO A 35 -31.80 -22.82 -40.25
N VAL A 36 -32.23 -24.08 -40.26
CA VAL A 36 -33.47 -24.52 -39.60
C VAL A 36 -33.26 -24.58 -38.09
N ALA A 37 -32.16 -25.18 -37.63
CA ALA A 37 -31.80 -25.24 -36.21
C ALA A 37 -31.59 -23.83 -35.63
N ARG A 38 -30.84 -22.97 -36.34
CA ARG A 38 -30.60 -21.58 -35.97
C ARG A 38 -31.89 -20.78 -35.83
N LEU A 39 -32.81 -20.88 -36.80
CA LEU A 39 -34.11 -20.19 -36.76
C LEU A 39 -34.98 -20.70 -35.60
N ALA A 40 -34.96 -22.01 -35.34
CA ALA A 40 -35.72 -22.61 -34.25
C ALA A 40 -35.22 -22.13 -32.87
N MET A 41 -33.90 -22.11 -32.64
CA MET A 41 -33.33 -21.62 -31.39
C MET A 41 -33.56 -20.11 -31.23
N THR A 42 -33.38 -19.34 -32.30
CA THR A 42 -33.70 -17.91 -32.34
C THR A 42 -35.13 -17.64 -31.89
N GLY A 43 -36.11 -18.36 -32.45
CA GLY A 43 -37.51 -18.22 -32.05
C GLY A 43 -37.80 -18.65 -30.61
N ARG A 44 -37.01 -19.57 -30.04
CA ARG A 44 -37.10 -19.94 -28.62
C ARG A 44 -36.57 -18.82 -27.73
N VAL A 45 -35.36 -18.32 -28.00
CA VAL A 45 -34.69 -17.28 -27.19
C VAL A 45 -35.41 -15.93 -27.29
N LYS A 46 -35.88 -15.52 -28.48
CA LYS A 46 -36.70 -14.30 -28.65
C LYS A 46 -37.98 -14.35 -27.81
N ARG A 47 -38.64 -15.51 -27.69
CA ARG A 47 -39.83 -15.69 -26.84
C ARG A 47 -39.54 -15.60 -25.33
N LEU A 48 -38.27 -15.66 -24.93
CA LEU A 48 -37.85 -15.41 -23.55
C LEU A 48 -37.62 -13.92 -23.26
N GLY A 49 -37.72 -13.06 -24.29
CA GLY A 49 -37.59 -11.61 -24.16
C GLY A 49 -36.19 -11.06 -24.45
N TYR A 50 -35.25 -11.88 -24.94
CA TYR A 50 -33.89 -11.43 -25.24
C TYR A 50 -33.75 -10.94 -26.69
N ARG A 51 -32.86 -9.96 -26.90
CA ARG A 51 -32.36 -9.61 -28.24
C ARG A 51 -31.51 -10.76 -28.75
N VAL A 52 -31.64 -11.12 -30.02
CA VAL A 52 -30.88 -12.23 -30.62
C VAL A 52 -30.10 -11.75 -31.84
N LEU A 53 -28.82 -12.10 -31.87
CA LEU A 53 -27.94 -12.00 -33.03
C LEU A 53 -27.73 -13.40 -33.60
N GLU A 54 -27.56 -13.50 -34.92
CA GLU A 54 -27.43 -14.78 -35.62
C GLU A 54 -26.16 -14.77 -36.47
N ALA A 55 -25.39 -15.85 -36.40
CA ALA A 55 -24.26 -16.14 -37.28
C ALA A 55 -24.42 -17.54 -37.89
N ALA A 56 -24.01 -17.68 -39.15
CA ALA A 56 -24.14 -18.93 -39.91
C ALA A 56 -22.88 -19.80 -39.85
N ASP A 57 -21.80 -19.31 -39.25
CA ASP A 57 -20.52 -20.00 -39.14
C ASP A 57 -19.71 -19.42 -37.98
N GLY A 58 -18.69 -20.17 -37.53
CA GLY A 58 -17.85 -19.76 -36.40
C GLY A 58 -17.11 -18.44 -36.63
N ARG A 59 -16.69 -18.11 -37.86
CA ARG A 59 -15.93 -16.87 -38.14
C ARG A 59 -16.82 -15.64 -37.98
N SER A 60 -17.99 -15.65 -38.62
CA SER A 60 -18.98 -14.58 -38.46
C SER A 60 -19.48 -14.48 -37.01
N GLY A 61 -19.60 -15.61 -36.30
CA GLY A 61 -19.89 -15.63 -34.88
C GLY A 61 -18.85 -14.89 -34.03
N LEU A 62 -17.56 -15.13 -34.29
CA LEU A 62 -16.46 -14.51 -33.54
C LEU A 62 -16.38 -13.00 -33.80
N GLU A 63 -16.62 -12.58 -35.05
CA GLU A 63 -16.72 -11.16 -35.42
C GLU A 63 -17.87 -10.46 -34.70
N LEU A 64 -19.05 -11.09 -34.63
CA LEU A 64 -20.20 -10.55 -33.91
C LEU A 64 -19.95 -10.51 -32.40
N LEU A 65 -19.31 -11.53 -31.83
CA LEU A 65 -18.96 -11.58 -30.41
C LEU A 65 -18.09 -10.38 -30.02
N ARG A 66 -17.03 -10.10 -30.79
CA ARG A 66 -16.12 -8.98 -30.56
C ARG A 66 -16.82 -7.63 -30.69
N ARG A 67 -17.65 -7.46 -31.73
CA ARG A 67 -18.27 -6.18 -32.05
C ARG A 67 -19.43 -5.83 -31.12
N GLU A 68 -20.30 -6.79 -30.84
CA GLU A 68 -21.58 -6.55 -30.15
C GLU A 68 -21.53 -6.95 -28.67
N ARG A 69 -20.53 -7.73 -28.24
CA ARG A 69 -20.33 -8.21 -26.86
C ARG A 69 -21.62 -8.73 -26.20
N PRO A 70 -22.29 -9.74 -26.81
CA PRO A 70 -23.48 -10.37 -26.25
C PRO A 70 -23.22 -10.97 -24.86
N GLU A 71 -24.24 -10.98 -24.00
CA GLU A 71 -24.16 -11.60 -22.68
C GLU A 71 -24.03 -13.12 -22.76
N LEU A 72 -24.57 -13.77 -23.78
CA LEU A 72 -24.46 -15.22 -23.96
C LEU A 72 -24.29 -15.58 -25.43
N THR A 73 -23.37 -16.50 -25.72
CA THR A 73 -23.26 -17.16 -27.02
C THR A 73 -23.78 -18.57 -26.92
N ILE A 74 -24.76 -18.92 -27.74
CA ILE A 74 -25.23 -20.29 -27.94
C ILE A 74 -24.60 -20.79 -29.23
N LEU A 75 -23.76 -21.81 -29.13
CA LEU A 75 -22.82 -22.20 -30.19
C LEU A 75 -23.05 -23.66 -30.59
N ASP A 76 -23.21 -23.95 -31.88
CA ASP A 76 -23.23 -25.33 -32.33
C ASP A 76 -21.85 -25.99 -32.23
N TRP A 77 -21.86 -27.27 -31.89
CA TRP A 77 -20.64 -28.07 -31.79
C TRP A 77 -19.98 -28.28 -33.15
N MET A 78 -20.78 -28.67 -34.15
CA MET A 78 -20.30 -29.12 -35.45
C MET A 78 -20.58 -28.04 -36.49
N MET A 79 -19.57 -27.30 -36.92
CA MET A 79 -19.70 -26.31 -37.99
C MET A 79 -18.54 -26.42 -38.98
N PRO A 80 -18.72 -26.05 -40.26
CA PRO A 80 -17.63 -25.96 -41.23
C PRO A 80 -16.57 -24.93 -40.82
N ASP A 81 -15.32 -25.20 -41.22
CA ASP A 81 -14.12 -24.37 -41.02
C ASP A 81 -13.66 -24.13 -39.57
N LEU A 82 -14.56 -23.65 -38.70
CA LEU A 82 -14.29 -23.42 -37.28
C LEU A 82 -15.38 -24.11 -36.45
N ASP A 83 -15.03 -25.23 -35.83
CA ASP A 83 -15.92 -25.98 -34.96
C ASP A 83 -16.13 -25.30 -33.60
N GLY A 84 -17.15 -25.74 -32.87
CA GLY A 84 -17.54 -25.16 -31.57
C GLY A 84 -16.41 -25.18 -30.52
N PRO A 85 -15.70 -26.31 -30.33
CA PRO A 85 -14.58 -26.34 -29.38
C PRO A 85 -13.42 -25.43 -29.77
N SER A 86 -13.02 -25.37 -31.04
CA SER A 86 -11.96 -24.45 -31.50
C SER A 86 -12.39 -22.98 -31.41
N PHE A 87 -13.69 -22.70 -31.58
CA PHE A 87 -14.24 -21.36 -31.30
C PHE A 87 -14.09 -21.00 -29.83
N CYS A 88 -14.42 -21.91 -28.90
CA CYS A 88 -14.24 -21.68 -27.46
C CYS A 88 -12.78 -21.37 -27.11
N GLU A 89 -11.83 -22.14 -27.63
CA GLU A 89 -10.40 -21.90 -27.43
C GLU A 89 -10.00 -20.49 -27.91
N GLN A 90 -10.42 -20.11 -29.11
CA GLN A 90 -10.13 -18.76 -29.64
C GLN A 90 -10.75 -17.64 -28.83
N VAL A 91 -11.93 -17.85 -28.23
CA VAL A 91 -12.53 -16.86 -27.33
C VAL A 91 -11.73 -16.75 -26.05
N ARG A 92 -11.36 -17.88 -25.42
CA ARG A 92 -10.61 -17.87 -24.15
C ARG A 92 -9.20 -17.29 -24.28
N ASP A 93 -8.59 -17.42 -25.45
CA ASP A 93 -7.29 -16.81 -25.75
C ASP A 93 -7.37 -15.31 -26.09
N ASP A 94 -8.57 -14.76 -26.27
CA ASP A 94 -8.79 -13.35 -26.60
C ASP A 94 -9.04 -12.50 -25.33
N PRO A 95 -8.15 -11.56 -24.97
CA PRO A 95 -8.29 -10.75 -23.76
C PRO A 95 -9.56 -9.87 -23.72
N GLU A 96 -10.16 -9.56 -24.87
CA GLU A 96 -11.33 -8.68 -24.93
C GLU A 96 -12.67 -9.42 -24.75
N VAL A 97 -12.71 -10.69 -25.12
CA VAL A 97 -13.95 -11.50 -25.10
C VAL A 97 -13.81 -12.80 -24.32
N GLY A 98 -12.64 -13.08 -23.73
CA GLY A 98 -12.36 -14.32 -22.99
C GLY A 98 -13.26 -14.58 -21.79
N SER A 99 -13.93 -13.56 -21.26
CA SER A 99 -14.91 -13.70 -20.18
C SER A 99 -16.36 -13.94 -20.66
N SER A 100 -16.58 -13.98 -21.98
CA SER A 100 -17.91 -14.20 -22.59
C SER A 100 -18.47 -15.56 -22.24
N GLN A 101 -19.77 -15.63 -21.96
CA GLN A 101 -20.42 -16.90 -21.64
C GLN A 101 -20.78 -17.67 -22.91
N ILE A 102 -20.41 -18.96 -22.96
CA ILE A 102 -20.62 -19.85 -24.10
C ILE A 102 -21.38 -21.10 -23.64
N LEU A 103 -22.59 -21.27 -24.19
CA LEU A 103 -23.43 -22.44 -24.05
C LEU A 103 -23.37 -23.26 -25.35
N MET A 104 -22.71 -24.41 -25.32
CA MET A 104 -22.59 -25.25 -26.51
C MET A 104 -23.84 -26.10 -26.74
N MET A 105 -24.26 -26.24 -27.99
CA MET A 105 -25.33 -27.11 -28.43
C MET A 105 -24.78 -28.38 -29.04
N THR A 106 -25.32 -29.53 -28.65
CA THR A 106 -24.92 -30.82 -29.23
C THR A 106 -26.11 -31.74 -29.43
N SER A 107 -26.06 -32.56 -30.48
CA SER A 107 -26.98 -33.69 -30.69
C SER A 107 -26.48 -34.97 -30.00
N ASN A 108 -25.23 -35.00 -29.57
CA ASN A 108 -24.58 -36.11 -28.88
C ASN A 108 -24.29 -35.71 -27.43
N ASP A 109 -25.04 -36.28 -26.50
CA ASP A 109 -25.00 -36.01 -25.07
C ASP A 109 -24.14 -37.02 -24.28
N HIS A 110 -23.25 -37.75 -24.96
CA HIS A 110 -22.30 -38.63 -24.30
C HIS A 110 -21.37 -37.83 -23.35
N PRO A 111 -21.17 -38.29 -22.10
CA PRO A 111 -20.39 -37.55 -21.09
C PRO A 111 -18.96 -37.17 -21.53
N GLU A 112 -18.32 -38.02 -22.33
CA GLU A 112 -16.95 -37.79 -22.80
C GLU A 112 -16.85 -36.56 -23.71
N HIS A 113 -17.85 -36.36 -24.59
CA HIS A 113 -17.89 -35.21 -25.48
C HIS A 113 -18.22 -33.92 -24.71
N ILE A 114 -19.15 -33.97 -23.77
CA ILE A 114 -19.45 -32.81 -22.90
C ILE A 114 -18.18 -32.38 -22.14
N ALA A 115 -17.45 -33.35 -21.57
CA ALA A 115 -16.22 -33.08 -20.83
C ALA A 115 -15.15 -32.42 -21.70
N GLU A 116 -14.96 -32.88 -22.95
CA GLU A 116 -14.05 -32.24 -23.91
C GLU A 116 -14.41 -30.77 -24.15
N GLY A 117 -15.70 -30.50 -24.35
CA GLY A 117 -16.21 -29.17 -24.64
C GLY A 117 -15.97 -28.17 -23.51
N LEU A 118 -16.24 -28.61 -22.28
CA LEU A 118 -15.98 -27.81 -21.07
C LEU A 118 -14.47 -27.58 -20.88
N ALA A 119 -13.65 -28.60 -21.13
CA ALA A 119 -12.19 -28.51 -21.02
C ALA A 119 -11.58 -27.51 -22.03
N ARG A 120 -12.24 -27.33 -23.18
CA ARG A 120 -11.84 -26.37 -24.22
C ARG A 120 -12.48 -24.99 -24.06
N GLY A 121 -13.18 -24.76 -22.95
CA GLY A 121 -13.59 -23.43 -22.52
C GLY A 121 -15.08 -23.14 -22.62
N ALA A 122 -15.95 -24.07 -22.99
CA ALA A 122 -17.40 -23.84 -22.85
C ALA A 122 -17.81 -23.73 -21.37
N ASP A 123 -18.77 -22.86 -21.05
CA ASP A 123 -19.26 -22.69 -19.68
C ASP A 123 -20.34 -23.72 -19.33
N ASP A 124 -21.11 -24.16 -20.32
CA ASP A 124 -22.18 -25.15 -20.15
C ASP A 124 -22.58 -25.78 -21.50
N PHE A 125 -23.46 -26.78 -21.46
CA PHE A 125 -23.98 -27.47 -22.64
C PHE A 125 -25.52 -27.54 -22.67
N LEU A 126 -26.06 -27.71 -23.86
CA LEU A 126 -27.48 -27.85 -24.14
C LEU A 126 -27.72 -28.88 -25.24
N SER A 127 -28.57 -29.88 -25.00
CA SER A 127 -28.97 -30.81 -26.05
C SER A 127 -29.84 -30.10 -27.11
N LYS A 128 -29.64 -30.37 -28.41
CA LYS A 128 -30.56 -29.86 -29.47
C LYS A 128 -32.00 -30.38 -29.28
N ALA A 129 -32.17 -31.52 -28.59
CA ALA A 129 -33.47 -32.10 -28.21
C ALA A 129 -34.00 -31.59 -26.85
N ALA A 130 -33.33 -30.63 -26.21
CA ALA A 130 -33.68 -30.13 -24.88
C ALA A 130 -35.12 -29.60 -24.80
N SER A 131 -35.72 -29.82 -23.64
CA SER A 131 -37.06 -29.33 -23.33
C SER A 131 -37.06 -27.79 -23.25
N ARG A 132 -38.24 -27.18 -23.41
CA ARG A 132 -38.38 -25.72 -23.24
C ARG A 132 -37.91 -25.24 -21.87
N GLN A 133 -38.18 -26.02 -20.81
CA GLN A 133 -37.83 -25.67 -19.43
C GLN A 133 -36.31 -25.69 -19.22
N GLU A 134 -35.63 -26.67 -19.80
CA GLU A 134 -34.17 -26.78 -19.75
C GLU A 134 -33.48 -25.62 -20.46
N ILE A 135 -33.94 -25.25 -21.66
CA ILE A 135 -33.42 -24.10 -22.40
C ILE A 135 -33.56 -22.82 -21.58
N ILE A 136 -34.72 -22.60 -20.95
CA ILE A 136 -34.95 -21.44 -20.09
C ILE A 136 -33.94 -21.42 -18.94
N ALA A 137 -33.77 -22.54 -18.24
CA ALA A 137 -32.87 -22.63 -17.10
C ALA A 137 -31.42 -22.33 -17.47
N ARG A 138 -30.92 -22.95 -18.56
CA ARG A 138 -29.54 -22.81 -19.05
C ARG A 138 -29.25 -21.40 -19.57
N VAL A 139 -30.14 -20.85 -20.41
CA VAL A 139 -29.98 -19.49 -20.94
C VAL A 139 -30.00 -18.45 -19.81
N GLN A 140 -30.93 -18.57 -18.86
CA GLN A 140 -30.96 -17.66 -17.72
C GLN A 140 -29.73 -17.82 -16.81
N ALA A 141 -29.20 -19.03 -16.63
CA ALA A 141 -27.98 -19.25 -15.87
C ALA A 141 -26.77 -18.60 -16.54
N GLY A 142 -26.59 -18.82 -17.84
CA GLY A 142 -25.50 -18.21 -18.62
C GLY A 142 -25.56 -16.68 -18.61
N ILE A 143 -26.74 -16.09 -18.80
CA ILE A 143 -26.91 -14.63 -18.73
C ILE A 143 -26.62 -14.10 -17.32
N ARG A 144 -27.10 -14.78 -16.26
CA ARG A 144 -26.77 -14.37 -14.89
C ARG A 144 -25.26 -14.41 -14.63
N ALA A 145 -24.57 -15.46 -15.08
CA ALA A 145 -23.13 -15.58 -14.95
C ALA A 145 -22.41 -14.43 -15.68
N ALA A 146 -22.81 -14.13 -16.92
CA ALA A 146 -22.23 -13.04 -17.70
C ALA A 146 -22.37 -11.67 -17.02
N LEU A 147 -23.55 -11.38 -16.47
CA LEU A 147 -23.80 -10.13 -15.77
C LEU A 147 -22.96 -10.01 -14.49
N LEU A 148 -22.83 -11.10 -13.73
CA LEU A 148 -22.00 -11.12 -12.52
C LEU A 148 -20.52 -10.92 -12.85
N ILE A 149 -20.02 -11.57 -13.92
CA ILE A 149 -18.65 -11.40 -14.39
C ILE A 149 -18.39 -9.94 -14.79
N ARG A 150 -19.27 -9.34 -15.60
CA ARG A 150 -19.15 -7.92 -15.97
C ARG A 150 -19.19 -6.99 -14.76
N GLN A 151 -20.02 -7.28 -13.76
CA GLN A 151 -20.05 -6.52 -12.51
C GLN A 151 -18.75 -6.63 -11.73
N LEU A 152 -18.17 -7.84 -11.65
CA LEU A 152 -16.87 -8.05 -10.99
C LEU A 152 -15.75 -7.30 -11.69
N GLU A 153 -15.70 -7.34 -13.03
CA GLU A 153 -14.74 -6.57 -13.83
C GLU A 153 -14.86 -5.08 -13.52
N GLN A 154 -16.08 -4.52 -13.56
CA GLN A 154 -16.34 -3.12 -13.27
C GLN A 154 -15.92 -2.72 -11.85
N VAL A 155 -16.28 -3.51 -10.84
CA VAL A 155 -15.90 -3.25 -9.44
C VAL A 155 -14.38 -3.33 -9.27
N THR A 156 -13.72 -4.27 -9.93
CA THR A 156 -12.25 -4.42 -9.87
C THR A 156 -11.56 -3.21 -10.49
N ASP A 157 -12.04 -2.71 -11.62
CA ASP A 157 -11.49 -1.53 -12.28
C ASP A 157 -11.73 -0.25 -11.46
N GLU A 158 -12.90 -0.11 -10.84
CA GLU A 158 -13.20 1.01 -9.94
C GLU A 158 -12.28 0.98 -8.71
N LEU A 159 -12.08 -0.21 -8.11
CA LEU A 159 -11.21 -0.37 -6.95
C LEU A 159 -9.76 -0.03 -7.29
N ARG A 160 -9.26 -0.52 -8.43
CA ARG A 160 -7.90 -0.19 -8.93
C ARG A 160 -7.72 1.30 -9.15
N SER A 161 -8.72 1.96 -9.77
CA SER A 161 -8.67 3.40 -10.02
C SER A 161 -8.66 4.20 -8.70
N LYS A 162 -9.48 3.81 -7.73
CA LYS A 162 -9.48 4.41 -6.39
C LYS A 162 -8.16 4.19 -5.64
N GLN A 163 -7.58 3.01 -5.76
CA GLN A 163 -6.29 2.70 -5.14
C GLN A 163 -5.17 3.55 -5.73
N ALA A 164 -5.11 3.68 -7.06
CA ALA A 164 -4.13 4.54 -7.72
C ALA A 164 -4.21 6.01 -7.27
N LEU A 165 -5.44 6.54 -7.12
CA LEU A 165 -5.65 7.90 -6.60
C LEU A 165 -5.13 8.05 -5.16
N LEU A 166 -5.44 7.10 -4.28
CA LEU A 166 -4.97 7.13 -2.89
C LEU A 166 -3.44 7.03 -2.81
N ASP A 167 -2.83 6.20 -3.64
CA ASP A 167 -1.37 6.05 -3.71
C ASP A 167 -0.70 7.36 -4.16
N GLU A 168 -1.30 8.09 -5.12
CA GLU A 168 -0.80 9.40 -5.55
C GLU A 168 -0.87 10.45 -4.43
N GLU A 169 -1.99 10.51 -3.70
CA GLU A 169 -2.17 11.40 -2.55
C GLU A 169 -1.17 11.07 -1.43
N LEU A 170 -0.96 9.78 -1.13
CA LEU A 170 0.01 9.33 -0.13
C LEU A 170 1.45 9.69 -0.53
N GLN A 171 1.82 9.52 -1.80
CA GLN A 171 3.13 9.93 -2.31
C GLN A 171 3.34 11.45 -2.22
N SER A 172 2.28 12.24 -2.42
CA SER A 172 2.34 13.69 -2.25
C SER A 172 2.64 14.07 -0.80
N ALA A 173 1.94 13.44 0.15
CA ALA A 173 2.19 13.62 1.57
C ALA A 173 3.61 13.14 1.98
N ALA A 174 4.07 12.01 1.44
CA ALA A 174 5.43 11.49 1.66
C ALA A 174 6.50 12.52 1.26
N ARG A 175 6.39 13.10 0.06
CA ARG A 175 7.32 14.14 -0.40
C ARG A 175 7.35 15.35 0.52
N TYR A 176 6.21 15.75 1.08
CA TYR A 176 6.16 16.84 2.05
C TYR A 176 6.91 16.49 3.34
N VAL A 177 6.67 15.31 3.91
CA VAL A 177 7.34 14.86 5.14
C VAL A 177 8.84 14.69 4.92
N GLU A 178 9.26 14.10 3.79
CA GLU A 178 10.67 13.99 3.41
C GLU A 178 11.34 15.36 3.21
N SER A 179 10.60 16.38 2.75
CA SER A 179 11.13 17.75 2.62
C SER A 179 11.50 18.40 3.95
N LEU A 180 11.06 17.83 5.09
CA LEU A 180 11.43 18.28 6.43
C LEU A 180 12.79 17.71 6.89
N LEU A 181 13.33 16.71 6.19
CA LEU A 181 14.64 16.12 6.49
C LEU A 181 15.78 17.06 6.06
N PRO A 182 16.95 16.98 6.71
CA PRO A 182 18.07 17.86 6.40
C PRO A 182 18.72 17.46 5.08
N MET A 183 19.33 18.42 4.39
CA MET A 183 20.21 18.12 3.26
C MET A 183 21.58 17.63 3.77
N PRO A 184 22.17 16.57 3.19
CA PRO A 184 23.50 16.11 3.55
C PRO A 184 24.58 17.12 3.13
N GLY A 185 25.74 17.07 3.78
CA GLY A 185 26.89 17.90 3.46
C GLY A 185 27.37 18.76 4.63
N ILE A 186 27.96 19.92 4.32
CA ILE A 186 28.61 20.77 5.32
C ILE A 186 27.58 21.66 6.01
N VAL A 187 27.31 21.37 7.29
CA VAL A 187 26.37 22.16 8.11
C VAL A 187 27.04 23.42 8.63
N LEU A 188 28.27 23.35 9.14
CA LEU A 188 29.08 24.52 9.50
C LEU A 188 30.53 24.22 9.06
N PRO A 189 31.42 25.23 8.96
CA PRO A 189 32.83 24.97 8.71
C PRO A 189 33.37 23.91 9.69
N GLY A 190 33.84 22.77 9.15
CA GLY A 190 34.32 21.64 9.95
C GLY A 190 33.26 20.64 10.42
N VAL A 191 31.97 20.86 10.19
CA VAL A 191 30.88 19.94 10.58
C VAL A 191 30.24 19.33 9.34
N GLU A 192 30.46 18.03 9.13
CA GLU A 192 29.84 17.25 8.06
C GLU A 192 28.64 16.45 8.58
N LEU A 193 27.56 16.45 7.81
CA LEU A 193 26.33 15.71 8.06
C LEU A 193 26.13 14.68 6.95
N ALA A 194 25.84 13.47 7.36
CA ALA A 194 25.32 12.41 6.50
C ALA A 194 24.05 11.84 7.13
N HIS A 195 23.14 11.34 6.32
CA HIS A 195 21.94 10.70 6.84
C HIS A 195 21.43 9.63 5.86
N LEU A 196 20.56 8.76 6.37
CA LEU A 196 19.84 7.78 5.59
C LEU A 196 18.45 7.60 6.20
N TYR A 197 17.43 7.59 5.34
CA TYR A 197 16.05 7.38 5.72
C TYR A 197 15.44 6.26 4.87
N ARG A 198 14.75 5.31 5.50
CA ARG A 198 13.94 4.30 4.82
C ARG A 198 12.65 4.11 5.62
N PRO A 199 11.53 4.69 5.19
CA PRO A 199 10.25 4.43 5.85
C PRO A 199 9.80 2.98 5.59
N SER A 200 9.09 2.41 6.55
CA SER A 200 8.49 1.07 6.50
C SER A 200 7.27 1.00 5.56
N LEU A 201 6.56 2.13 5.42
CA LEU A 201 5.45 2.35 4.50
C LEU A 201 5.74 3.55 3.58
N ALA A 202 4.73 4.05 2.86
CA ALA A 202 4.86 5.29 2.08
C ALA A 202 5.23 6.52 2.95
N LEU A 203 4.87 6.49 4.23
CA LEU A 203 5.12 7.56 5.21
C LEU A 203 5.63 6.93 6.50
N GLY A 204 6.71 7.47 7.06
CA GLY A 204 7.25 7.07 8.34
C GLY A 204 6.99 8.10 9.45
N GLY A 205 6.93 7.60 10.69
CA GLY A 205 6.88 8.38 11.92
C GLY A 205 8.23 8.96 12.32
N ASP A 206 9.34 8.42 11.81
CA ASP A 206 10.65 8.93 12.16
C ASP A 206 11.01 10.21 11.41
N LEU A 207 11.39 11.25 12.15
CA LEU A 207 11.92 12.49 11.60
C LEU A 207 13.15 12.95 12.35
N TYR A 208 14.02 13.63 11.63
CA TYR A 208 15.21 14.20 12.21
C TYR A 208 15.63 15.43 11.43
N ASN A 209 16.37 16.33 12.07
CA ASN A 209 16.89 17.50 11.41
C ASN A 209 18.14 18.04 12.10
N VAL A 210 18.89 18.85 11.36
CA VAL A 210 20.05 19.58 11.83
C VAL A 210 19.89 21.05 11.46
N VAL A 211 19.88 21.92 12.47
CA VAL A 211 19.64 23.35 12.34
C VAL A 211 20.87 24.12 12.83
N ARG A 212 21.27 25.14 12.06
CA ARG A 212 22.31 26.07 12.50
C ARG A 212 21.73 26.96 13.60
N CYS A 213 22.42 27.09 14.73
CA CYS A 213 21.98 27.88 15.88
C CYS A 213 22.95 29.03 16.17
N GLY A 214 23.34 29.77 15.13
CA GLY A 214 24.40 30.78 15.16
C GLY A 214 25.69 30.29 14.51
N ASP A 215 26.79 31.02 14.73
CA ASP A 215 28.05 30.80 14.00
C ASP A 215 28.85 29.59 14.50
N ASP A 216 28.77 29.29 15.81
CA ASP A 216 29.57 28.25 16.49
C ASP A 216 28.70 27.13 17.11
N SER A 217 27.42 27.01 16.74
CA SER A 217 26.57 25.96 17.29
C SER A 217 25.58 25.36 16.31
N VAL A 218 25.35 24.06 16.48
CA VAL A 218 24.44 23.25 15.68
C VAL A 218 23.44 22.58 16.59
N GLY A 219 22.14 22.78 16.36
CA GLY A 219 21.08 21.99 16.97
C GLY A 219 20.79 20.77 16.10
N LEU A 220 20.47 19.64 16.73
CA LEU A 220 20.01 18.44 16.05
C LEU A 220 18.94 17.76 16.87
N TYR A 221 18.06 17.03 16.19
CA TYR A 221 17.13 16.14 16.86
C TYR A 221 16.84 14.92 15.99
N LEU A 222 16.44 13.84 16.66
CA LEU A 222 15.77 12.71 16.06
C LEU A 222 14.56 12.41 16.95
N LEU A 223 13.39 12.34 16.32
CA LEU A 223 12.14 11.94 16.94
C LEU A 223 11.60 10.71 16.22
N ASP A 224 11.01 9.83 16.99
CA ASP A 224 10.35 8.62 16.53
C ASP A 224 8.94 8.64 17.14
N ALA A 225 7.94 8.40 16.30
CA ALA A 225 6.55 8.34 16.72
C ALA A 225 6.10 6.89 16.77
N SER A 226 5.47 6.50 17.88
CA SER A 226 4.98 5.14 18.03
C SER A 226 4.04 4.74 16.89
N GLY A 227 4.38 3.63 16.21
CA GLY A 227 3.62 3.09 15.08
C GLY A 227 3.97 3.73 13.73
N HIS A 228 3.46 3.17 12.64
CA HIS A 228 3.85 3.54 11.28
C HIS A 228 2.67 4.09 10.44
N GLY A 229 2.99 4.83 9.37
CA GLY A 229 2.01 5.34 8.40
C GLY A 229 1.59 6.80 8.60
N VAL A 230 0.41 7.17 8.09
CA VAL A 230 -0.02 8.58 7.95
C VAL A 230 -0.14 9.30 9.30
N SER A 231 -0.73 8.65 10.30
CA SER A 231 -1.00 9.28 11.61
C SER A 231 0.31 9.62 12.35
N SER A 232 1.26 8.67 12.40
CA SER A 232 2.56 8.91 13.04
C SER A 232 3.35 9.97 12.27
N ALA A 233 3.37 9.92 10.94
CA ALA A 233 4.05 10.93 10.13
C ALA A 233 3.51 12.36 10.31
N LEU A 234 2.19 12.54 10.36
CA LEU A 234 1.58 13.87 10.59
C LEU A 234 1.87 14.41 12.00
N ARG A 235 1.82 13.52 13.01
CA ARG A 235 2.19 13.84 14.39
C ARG A 235 3.67 14.27 14.47
N SER A 236 4.55 13.53 13.81
CA SER A 236 5.97 13.83 13.68
C SER A 236 6.23 15.17 12.99
N ALA A 237 5.51 15.47 11.91
CA ALA A 237 5.61 16.76 11.23
C ALA A 237 5.17 17.93 12.14
N ALA A 238 4.15 17.73 12.98
CA ALA A 238 3.73 18.72 13.97
C ALA A 238 4.81 18.97 15.04
N LEU A 239 5.43 17.90 15.56
CA LEU A 239 6.53 18.02 16.51
C LEU A 239 7.77 18.66 15.88
N ALA A 240 8.13 18.27 14.65
CA ALA A 240 9.21 18.89 13.88
C ALA A 240 8.99 20.41 13.67
N THR A 241 7.73 20.82 13.46
CA THR A 241 7.36 22.25 13.35
C THR A 241 7.55 23.01 14.67
N PHE A 242 7.27 22.37 15.81
CA PHE A 242 7.56 22.92 17.13
C PHE A 242 9.09 23.07 17.37
N LEU A 243 9.90 22.15 16.84
CA LEU A 243 11.36 22.16 16.99
C LEU A 243 12.09 23.18 16.10
N ARG A 244 11.37 23.94 15.26
CA ARG A 244 11.93 25.04 14.47
C ARG A 244 12.38 26.18 15.38
N GLU A 245 13.45 26.87 14.99
CA GLU A 245 14.07 27.92 15.81
C GLU A 245 13.09 29.01 16.27
N ASP A 246 12.27 29.55 15.37
CA ASP A 246 11.27 30.58 15.70
C ASP A 246 10.24 30.09 16.73
N SER A 247 9.83 28.82 16.61
CA SER A 247 8.91 28.16 17.53
C SER A 247 9.57 27.97 18.90
N LEU A 248 10.81 27.49 18.94
CA LEU A 248 11.55 27.29 20.19
C LEU A 248 11.76 28.61 20.94
N LEU A 249 12.13 29.68 20.24
CA LEU A 249 12.27 31.01 20.85
C LEU A 249 10.94 31.53 21.42
N ARG A 250 9.82 31.25 20.75
CA ARG A 250 8.49 31.69 21.17
C ARG A 250 7.93 30.90 22.36
N TYR A 251 8.05 29.57 22.33
CA TYR A 251 7.39 28.69 23.30
C TYR A 251 8.30 28.30 24.48
N VAL A 252 9.60 28.13 24.22
CA VAL A 252 10.59 27.71 25.24
C VAL A 252 11.39 28.91 25.76
N GLY A 253 11.69 29.88 24.89
CA GLY A 253 12.53 31.04 25.23
C GLY A 253 14.02 30.68 25.43
N SER A 254 14.41 29.46 25.06
CA SER A 254 15.77 28.92 25.24
C SER A 254 16.09 27.90 24.16
N ARG A 255 17.39 27.71 23.88
CA ARG A 255 17.94 26.64 23.04
C ARG A 255 18.53 25.48 23.87
N ASP A 256 18.19 25.42 25.16
CA ASP A 256 18.63 24.36 26.07
C ASP A 256 17.86 23.06 25.78
N PRO A 257 18.53 21.94 25.46
CA PRO A 257 17.86 20.68 25.13
C PRO A 257 16.87 20.19 26.19
N GLY A 258 17.22 20.28 27.48
CA GLY A 258 16.36 19.88 28.59
C GLY A 258 15.08 20.69 28.67
N ALA A 259 15.17 22.02 28.50
CA ALA A 259 14.01 22.91 28.42
C ALA A 259 13.12 22.57 27.21
N ILE A 260 13.71 22.31 26.04
CA ILE A 260 12.98 21.94 24.82
C ILE A 260 12.19 20.65 25.02
N VAL A 261 12.84 19.59 25.51
CA VAL A 261 12.18 18.29 25.73
C VAL A 261 11.11 18.39 26.83
N THR A 262 11.34 19.21 27.86
CA THR A 262 10.33 19.48 28.91
C THR A 262 9.08 20.15 28.35
N GLU A 263 9.24 21.15 27.49
CA GLU A 263 8.09 21.82 26.88
C GLU A 263 7.41 20.94 25.81
N ALA A 264 8.16 20.16 25.04
CA ALA A 264 7.61 19.16 24.13
C ALA A 264 6.73 18.15 24.87
N ASN A 265 7.16 17.65 26.03
CA ASN A 265 6.39 16.72 26.85
C ASN A 265 5.05 17.29 27.33
N ARG A 266 4.97 18.61 27.50
CA ARG A 266 3.73 19.31 27.87
C ARG A 266 2.78 19.48 26.69
N LEU A 267 3.32 19.78 25.51
CA LEU A 267 2.56 20.08 24.30
C LEU A 267 2.10 18.83 23.54
N PHE A 268 2.82 17.72 23.70
CA PHE A 268 2.55 16.44 23.01
C PHE A 268 2.30 15.32 24.03
N PRO A 269 1.14 15.33 24.74
CA PRO A 269 0.80 14.28 25.69
C PRO A 269 0.50 12.95 25.02
N LEU A 270 0.53 11.86 25.81
CA LEU A 270 0.07 10.54 25.38
C LEU A 270 -1.39 10.64 24.91
N THR A 271 -1.68 10.11 23.72
CA THR A 271 -3.05 10.12 23.19
C THR A 271 -3.93 9.09 23.92
N GLU A 272 -5.25 9.19 23.80
CA GLU A 272 -6.18 8.17 24.32
C GLU A 272 -5.94 6.77 23.72
N ARG A 273 -5.36 6.71 22.52
CA ARG A 273 -4.98 5.46 21.85
C ARG A 273 -3.63 4.92 22.31
N GLY A 274 -2.92 5.64 23.17
CA GLY A 274 -1.60 5.27 23.65
C GLY A 274 -0.47 5.67 22.71
N ASP A 275 -0.68 6.61 21.79
CA ASP A 275 0.38 7.07 20.88
C ASP A 275 1.31 8.06 21.59
N TYR A 276 2.62 7.84 21.48
CA TYR A 276 3.67 8.65 22.11
C TYR A 276 4.78 8.99 21.12
N PHE A 277 5.81 9.67 21.60
CA PHE A 277 7.04 9.90 20.86
C PHE A 277 8.25 9.53 21.70
N THR A 278 9.28 9.02 21.06
CA THR A 278 10.65 9.08 21.56
C THR A 278 11.35 10.26 20.91
N ILE A 279 12.23 10.95 21.63
CA ILE A 279 13.02 12.04 21.06
C ILE A 279 14.39 12.15 21.72
N LEU A 280 15.39 12.49 20.91
CA LEU A 280 16.65 13.04 21.34
C LEU A 280 16.79 14.44 20.76
N VAL A 281 17.05 15.42 21.62
CA VAL A 281 17.42 16.78 21.22
C VAL A 281 18.85 17.02 21.69
N ALA A 282 19.71 17.50 20.79
CA ALA A 282 21.07 17.86 21.15
C ALA A 282 21.52 19.16 20.50
N ARG A 283 22.53 19.77 21.11
CA ARG A 283 23.19 20.98 20.64
C ARG A 283 24.69 20.77 20.73
N LEU A 284 25.35 20.84 19.58
CA LEU A 284 26.80 20.82 19.46
C LEU A 284 27.33 22.24 19.56
N ASP A 285 28.19 22.49 20.55
CA ASP A 285 28.91 23.74 20.76
C ASP A 285 30.36 23.57 20.29
N LEU A 286 30.70 24.22 19.19
CA LEU A 286 32.02 24.11 18.55
C LEU A 286 33.09 24.88 19.32
N ARG A 287 32.71 25.96 20.00
CA ARG A 287 33.64 26.81 20.75
C ARG A 287 34.16 26.10 21.99
N PHE A 288 33.29 25.39 22.69
CA PHE A 288 33.66 24.66 23.91
C PHE A 288 33.86 23.16 23.69
N GLN A 289 33.67 22.67 22.46
CA GLN A 289 33.84 21.26 22.05
C GLN A 289 33.00 20.30 22.88
N ARG A 290 31.71 20.61 23.01
CA ARG A 290 30.75 19.90 23.87
C ARG A 290 29.47 19.59 23.12
N LEU A 291 28.93 18.41 23.37
CA LEU A 291 27.57 18.04 22.99
C LEU A 291 26.68 18.13 24.23
N LEU A 292 25.70 19.02 24.19
CA LEU A 292 24.63 19.10 25.18
C LEU A 292 23.42 18.34 24.66
N TYR A 293 22.80 17.46 25.43
CA TYR A 293 21.65 16.70 24.96
C TYR A 293 20.62 16.44 26.07
N ALA A 294 19.39 16.15 25.65
CA ALA A 294 18.33 15.61 26.46
C ALA A 294 17.55 14.57 25.65
N THR A 295 17.05 13.54 26.32
CA THR A 295 16.27 12.45 25.70
C THR A 295 14.96 12.23 26.46
N ALA A 296 13.92 11.82 25.75
CA ALA A 296 12.72 11.21 26.29
C ALA A 296 12.43 9.93 25.52
N GLY A 297 12.61 8.76 26.16
CA GLY A 297 12.38 7.44 25.55
C GLY A 297 13.43 7.00 24.53
N HIS A 298 14.10 7.93 23.86
CA HIS A 298 15.04 7.62 22.79
C HIS A 298 16.31 6.97 23.34
N SER A 299 16.80 5.91 22.69
CA SER A 299 17.99 5.18 23.16
C SER A 299 19.06 4.95 22.09
N GLY A 300 18.80 5.36 20.84
CA GLY A 300 19.68 5.18 19.70
C GLY A 300 20.63 6.36 19.50
N ALA A 301 21.64 6.52 20.33
CA ALA A 301 22.77 7.41 20.00
C ALA A 301 24.10 6.96 20.60
N CYS A 302 25.16 7.11 19.80
CA CYS A 302 26.52 6.77 20.19
C CYS A 302 27.54 7.73 19.59
N VAL A 303 28.67 7.88 20.29
CA VAL A 303 29.84 8.61 19.79
C VAL A 303 30.92 7.59 19.45
N HIS A 304 31.38 7.61 18.21
CA HIS A 304 32.62 6.97 17.82
C HIS A 304 33.77 7.96 18.02
N ARG A 305 34.60 7.73 19.04
CA ARG A 305 35.78 8.53 19.32
C ARG A 305 36.86 8.31 18.26
N ARG A 306 37.67 9.34 18.02
CA ARG A 306 38.90 9.23 17.20
C ARG A 306 39.81 8.07 17.63
N GLY A 307 39.81 7.71 18.91
CA GLY A 307 40.59 6.58 19.47
C GLY A 307 40.04 5.19 19.16
N GLY A 308 38.93 5.07 18.42
CA GLY A 308 38.31 3.79 18.06
C GLY A 308 37.27 3.27 19.07
N THR A 309 37.05 3.97 20.19
CA THR A 309 36.04 3.61 21.18
C THR A 309 34.65 4.07 20.75
N MET A 310 33.65 3.21 20.90
CA MET A 310 32.25 3.54 20.65
C MET A 310 31.54 3.65 21.99
N GLU A 311 30.93 4.79 22.26
CA GLU A 311 30.28 5.12 23.53
C GLU A 311 28.80 5.37 23.32
N TRP A 312 27.96 4.47 23.83
CA TRP A 312 26.51 4.68 23.93
C TRP A 312 26.23 5.51 25.18
N PHE A 313 25.70 6.72 25.00
CA PHE A 313 25.63 7.72 26.07
C PHE A 313 24.21 8.04 26.53
N VAL A 314 23.19 7.40 25.94
CA VAL A 314 21.79 7.70 26.22
C VAL A 314 21.23 6.71 27.24
N PRO A 315 20.92 7.14 28.48
CA PRO A 315 20.30 6.27 29.47
C PRO A 315 18.81 6.05 29.16
N PRO A 316 18.21 4.95 29.65
CA PRO A 316 16.77 4.76 29.59
C PRO A 316 16.00 5.91 30.24
N SER A 317 14.95 6.40 29.59
CA SER A 317 14.09 7.47 30.10
C SER A 317 12.65 7.25 29.63
N LEU A 318 11.69 7.95 30.26
CA LEU A 318 10.29 7.87 29.83
C LEU A 318 10.06 8.59 28.50
N PRO A 319 9.30 8.00 27.56
CA PRO A 319 8.88 8.68 26.34
C PRO A 319 8.07 9.94 26.61
N LEU A 320 7.97 10.81 25.60
CA LEU A 320 7.17 12.01 25.68
C LEU A 320 5.69 11.67 25.93
N GLY A 321 5.07 12.48 26.79
CA GLY A 321 3.64 12.47 27.06
C GLY A 321 3.19 11.51 28.17
N PHE A 322 4.05 10.61 28.65
CA PHE A 322 3.74 9.67 29.73
C PHE A 322 3.58 10.35 31.10
N ALA A 323 4.32 11.43 31.33
CA ALA A 323 4.31 12.14 32.61
C ALA A 323 4.36 13.65 32.35
N PRO A 324 3.22 14.35 32.21
CA PRO A 324 3.19 15.78 31.83
C PRO A 324 3.98 16.72 32.77
N GLY A 325 4.16 16.34 34.04
CA GLY A 325 4.95 17.09 35.02
C GLY A 325 6.45 16.79 35.02
N GLN A 326 6.91 15.83 34.21
CA GLN A 326 8.32 15.44 34.14
C GLN A 326 9.18 16.57 33.58
N ARG A 327 10.29 16.85 34.26
CA ARG A 327 11.33 17.77 33.78
C ARG A 327 12.53 16.98 33.30
N TYR A 328 13.01 17.33 32.11
CA TYR A 328 14.18 16.73 31.49
C TYR A 328 15.40 17.63 31.71
N ARG A 329 16.54 17.03 32.04
CA ARG A 329 17.79 17.76 32.31
C ARG A 329 18.73 17.62 31.12
N THR A 330 19.41 18.72 30.80
CA THR A 330 20.51 18.71 29.84
C THR A 330 21.71 18.01 30.45
N VAL A 331 22.25 17.05 29.71
CA VAL A 331 23.51 16.36 30.02
C VAL A 331 24.58 16.85 29.04
N GLU A 332 25.81 16.92 29.50
CA GLU A 332 26.95 17.38 28.72
C GLU A 332 27.98 16.26 28.56
N ILE A 333 28.47 16.07 27.33
CA ILE A 333 29.62 15.22 27.03
C ILE A 333 30.62 15.99 26.15
N GLY A 334 31.92 15.66 26.27
CA GLY A 334 32.94 16.19 25.37
C GLY A 334 32.75 15.66 23.94
N PHE A 335 33.01 16.49 22.94
CA PHE A 335 32.95 16.11 21.53
C PHE A 335 34.09 16.80 20.78
N LEU A 336 35.11 16.03 20.43
CA LEU A 336 36.40 16.55 19.95
C LEU A 336 36.53 16.39 18.42
N PRO A 337 37.42 17.17 17.77
CA PRO A 337 37.70 16.98 16.35
C PRO A 337 38.20 15.56 16.03
N GLY A 338 37.57 14.93 15.03
CA GLY A 338 37.74 13.53 14.65
C GLY A 338 36.72 12.59 15.27
N ASP A 339 35.87 13.05 16.19
CA ASP A 339 34.75 12.25 16.71
C ASP A 339 33.58 12.23 15.70
N ARG A 340 32.87 11.10 15.65
CA ARG A 340 31.63 10.94 14.87
C ARG A 340 30.47 10.65 15.82
N LEU A 341 29.43 11.45 15.75
CA LEU A 341 28.16 11.23 16.44
C LEU A 341 27.22 10.47 15.49
N TYR A 342 26.60 9.40 15.97
CA TYR A 342 25.52 8.71 15.28
C TYR A 342 24.26 8.77 16.14
N VAL A 343 23.15 9.20 15.53
CA VAL A 343 21.82 9.21 16.14
C VAL A 343 20.90 8.43 15.21
N MET A 344 20.16 7.46 15.74
CA MET A 344 19.34 6.53 14.96
C MET A 344 18.06 6.15 15.69
N SER A 345 17.03 5.79 14.93
CA SER A 345 15.84 5.13 15.48
C SER A 345 16.10 3.65 15.80
N ASP A 346 15.17 3.06 16.53
CA ASP A 346 15.16 1.64 16.88
C ASP A 346 14.98 0.72 15.68
N GLY A 347 14.31 1.17 14.62
CA GLY A 347 14.20 0.44 13.35
C GLY A 347 15.55 0.05 12.72
N LEU A 348 16.67 0.69 13.11
CA LEU A 348 18.01 0.28 12.68
C LEU A 348 18.67 -0.82 13.53
N TYR A 349 18.33 -0.94 14.82
CA TYR A 349 19.00 -1.89 15.72
C TYR A 349 18.08 -2.95 16.36
N GLU A 350 16.76 -2.81 16.23
CA GLU A 350 15.77 -3.80 16.69
C GLU A 350 15.24 -4.66 15.54
N ILE A 351 16.09 -4.94 14.55
CA ILE A 351 15.72 -5.72 13.37
C ILE A 351 15.87 -7.23 13.66
N PRO A 352 14.80 -8.02 13.57
CA PRO A 352 14.88 -9.46 13.76
C PRO A 352 15.45 -10.18 12.52
N ASN A 353 16.18 -11.27 12.73
CA ASN A 353 16.47 -12.26 11.69
C ASN A 353 15.35 -13.31 11.57
N SER A 354 15.54 -14.31 10.72
CA SER A 354 14.59 -15.42 10.53
C SER A 354 14.34 -16.27 11.77
N THR A 355 15.24 -16.24 12.78
CA THR A 355 15.06 -16.92 14.06
C THR A 355 14.46 -16.03 15.15
N GLY A 356 14.20 -14.76 14.85
CA GLY A 356 13.71 -13.76 15.81
C GLY A 356 14.79 -13.12 16.69
N GLU A 357 16.07 -13.36 16.41
CA GLU A 357 17.18 -12.69 17.11
C GLU A 357 17.38 -11.28 16.54
N LEU A 358 17.48 -10.30 17.43
CA LEU A 358 17.65 -8.89 17.07
C LEU A 358 19.10 -8.60 16.63
N TRP A 359 19.24 -7.72 15.64
CA TRP A 359 20.54 -7.20 15.18
C TRP A 359 21.33 -6.62 16.35
N GLY A 360 20.72 -5.71 17.10
CA GLY A 360 21.23 -5.18 18.36
C GLY A 360 22.30 -4.09 18.21
N LYS A 361 22.46 -3.31 19.29
CA LYS A 361 23.41 -2.20 19.37
C LYS A 361 24.88 -2.64 19.27
N GLU A 362 25.20 -3.85 19.72
CA GLU A 362 26.56 -4.38 19.67
C GLU A 362 27.02 -4.60 18.23
N ARG A 363 26.25 -5.36 17.44
CA ARG A 363 26.55 -5.65 16.02
C ARG A 363 26.57 -4.38 15.18
N LEU A 364 25.61 -3.48 15.40
CA LEU A 364 25.62 -2.17 14.78
C LEU A 364 26.89 -1.37 15.10
N GLY A 365 27.32 -1.38 16.36
CA GLY A 365 28.56 -0.76 16.79
C GLY A 365 29.80 -1.34 16.10
N PHE A 366 29.84 -2.65 15.86
CA PHE A 366 30.92 -3.28 15.08
C PHE A 366 30.92 -2.83 13.62
N ALA A 367 29.77 -2.84 12.94
CA ALA A 367 29.66 -2.39 11.55
C ALA A 367 30.10 -0.93 11.35
N LEU A 368 29.72 -0.04 12.28
CA LEU A 368 30.15 1.37 12.26
C LEU A 368 31.65 1.53 12.50
N LYS A 369 32.26 0.68 13.34
CA LYS A 369 33.72 0.68 13.57
C LYS A 369 34.50 0.20 12.35
N GLU A 370 34.03 -0.84 11.66
CA GLU A 370 34.69 -1.36 10.45
C GLU A 370 34.74 -0.32 9.32
N ALA A 371 33.71 0.52 9.20
CA ALA A 371 33.65 1.57 8.20
C ALA A 371 34.16 2.95 8.67
N ALA A 372 34.82 3.03 9.83
CA ALA A 372 35.24 4.29 10.41
C ALA A 372 36.25 5.09 9.58
N GLY A 373 37.09 4.40 8.80
CA GLY A 373 38.04 5.04 7.88
C GLY A 373 37.40 5.53 6.57
N ARG A 374 36.11 5.25 6.34
CA ARG A 374 35.38 5.65 5.13
C ARG A 374 34.72 7.03 5.33
N PRO A 375 34.33 7.73 4.25
CA PRO A 375 33.44 8.88 4.33
C PRO A 375 32.20 8.60 5.19
N LEU A 376 31.67 9.61 5.87
CA LEU A 376 30.57 9.45 6.82
C LEU A 376 29.34 8.80 6.18
N GLN A 377 28.98 9.21 4.96
CA GLN A 377 27.88 8.62 4.20
C GLN A 377 28.08 7.13 3.89
N ASP A 378 29.31 6.72 3.59
CA ASP A 378 29.64 5.33 3.28
C ASP A 378 29.59 4.45 4.54
N ALA A 379 29.96 5.02 5.69
CA ALA A 379 29.85 4.35 6.98
C ALA A 379 28.39 4.06 7.35
N LEU A 380 27.50 5.04 7.17
CA LEU A 380 26.06 4.84 7.36
C LEU A 380 25.49 3.81 6.39
N SER A 381 25.82 3.94 5.11
CA SER A 381 25.34 3.02 4.06
C SER A 381 25.79 1.58 4.32
N HIS A 382 27.01 1.40 4.81
CA HIS A 382 27.52 0.09 5.21
C HIS A 382 26.75 -0.51 6.39
N ALA A 383 26.54 0.27 7.46
CA ALA A 383 25.82 -0.20 8.64
C ALA A 383 24.38 -0.63 8.32
N VAL A 384 23.67 0.14 7.49
CA VAL A 384 22.31 -0.17 7.05
C VAL A 384 22.28 -1.39 6.13
N ALA A 385 23.29 -1.56 5.27
CA ALA A 385 23.40 -2.74 4.41
C ALA A 385 23.66 -4.03 5.21
N GLU A 386 24.50 -3.99 6.25
CA GLU A 386 24.71 -5.14 7.15
C GLU A 386 23.43 -5.50 7.91
N ALA A 387 22.69 -4.50 8.39
CA ALA A 387 21.40 -4.71 9.04
C ALA A 387 20.35 -5.35 8.10
N ALA A 388 20.32 -4.92 6.83
CA ALA A 388 19.47 -5.55 5.81
C ALA A 388 19.87 -7.02 5.55
N ARG A 389 21.18 -7.29 5.41
CA ARG A 389 21.72 -8.65 5.24
C ARG A 389 21.35 -9.57 6.41
N TRP A 390 21.40 -9.05 7.63
CA TRP A 390 21.01 -9.78 8.84
C TRP A 390 19.54 -10.24 8.81
N SER A 391 18.64 -9.35 8.39
CA SER A 391 17.21 -9.67 8.31
C SER A 391 16.87 -10.72 7.25
N GLY A 392 17.70 -10.82 6.20
CA GLY A 392 17.40 -11.61 5.00
C GLY A 392 16.26 -11.05 4.14
N GLN A 393 15.77 -9.85 4.47
CA GLN A 393 14.69 -9.16 3.78
C GLN A 393 15.18 -7.81 3.23
N ASN A 394 14.53 -7.33 2.17
CA ASN A 394 14.81 -6.00 1.60
C ASN A 394 13.99 -4.88 2.28
N CYS A 395 12.97 -5.22 3.07
CA CYS A 395 12.10 -4.28 3.76
C CYS A 395 12.32 -4.39 5.27
N PHE A 396 12.37 -3.25 5.95
CA PHE A 396 12.47 -3.18 7.40
C PHE A 396 11.07 -3.20 8.02
N PRO A 397 10.88 -3.82 9.19
CA PRO A 397 9.58 -3.89 9.87
C PRO A 397 9.13 -2.53 10.44
N ASP A 398 10.09 -1.64 10.68
CA ASP A 398 9.87 -0.29 11.18
C ASP A 398 10.72 0.72 10.41
N ASP A 399 10.47 2.01 10.64
CA ASP A 399 11.17 3.10 9.99
C ASP A 399 12.65 3.12 10.37
N VAL A 400 13.53 3.25 9.37
CA VAL A 400 14.97 3.35 9.58
C VAL A 400 15.39 4.79 9.36
N ALA A 401 15.65 5.49 10.45
CA ALA A 401 16.25 6.81 10.44
C ALA A 401 17.63 6.76 11.07
N VAL A 402 18.64 7.25 10.35
CA VAL A 402 19.99 7.43 10.91
C VAL A 402 20.64 8.70 10.41
N MET A 403 21.27 9.41 11.33
CA MET A 403 22.03 10.62 11.13
C MET A 403 23.44 10.45 11.69
N GLY A 404 24.43 10.85 10.91
CA GLY A 404 25.82 10.96 11.31
C GLY A 404 26.29 12.41 11.29
N ILE A 405 27.02 12.83 12.30
CA ILE A 405 27.75 14.11 12.32
C ILE A 405 29.23 13.84 12.57
N GLU A 406 30.09 14.40 11.73
CA GLU A 406 31.55 14.32 11.88
C GLU A 406 32.14 15.72 12.06
N LEU A 407 32.94 15.90 13.11
CA LEU A 407 33.74 17.11 13.30
C LEU A 407 35.11 16.88 12.65
N LYS A 408 35.37 17.51 11.51
CA LYS A 408 36.65 17.39 10.79
C LYS A 408 37.79 17.95 11.63
N ALA A 409 38.92 17.26 11.57
CA ALA A 409 40.16 17.60 12.28
C ALA A 409 40.89 18.78 11.66
#